data_AF-A0A1A8WEU5-F1
#
_entry.id   AF-A0A1A8WEU5-F1
#
_cell.length_a   1.000
_cell.length_b   1.000
_cell.length_c   1.000
_cell.angle_alpha   90.00
_cell.angle_beta   90.00
_cell.angle_gamma   90.00
#
_symmetry.space_group_name_H-M   'P 1'
#
loop_
_entity.id
_entity.type
_entity.pdbx_description
1 polymer ?
#
loop_
_entity_poly.entity_id
_entity_poly.type
_entity_poly.pdbx_seq_one_letter_code
_entity_poly.pdbx_strand_id
1 'polypeptide(L)'
;MRQHRVYHNEINKSSKIGKHINNGINKQSNNNIINRRNISTSKIKSGNKMNMILYKKHGQHLLKNPGILDKIIFAANIKSSDVVLEIGCGTGNLTIKLLPIAKKVITIDIDSRMINEVKKRCLYEGYNNLEIYEGDAIKTVFPKFDICTANIPYKISSPLIFKLIAHRPLFKCAVLMFQKEFAERMLANVGDSKYSRLTVNVKLFCKVIKIFNVDRSSFNPPPKVDSIILKLIPKENNFLVNFDEWDNLLRICFSRKRKTLHAIFKRNAILNMLEHNYKNSCTFNKIVPINYPFKKYCLDILKDINMCEKRSVNLEENDFLKLLLEFNKKGIHFFNISSIKTSEMSNVFFNDEEGEMSEEEVNDDHIDQG
;
A
#
# COMPACT_ATOMS: atom_id res chain seq x y z
N MET A 1 46.10 -17.35 -39.71
CA MET A 1 46.10 -17.92 -41.07
C MET A 1 44.65 -18.04 -41.53
N ARG A 2 44.19 -17.12 -42.39
CA ARG A 2 43.81 -17.32 -43.81
C ARG A 2 42.56 -18.22 -43.98
N GLN A 3 41.38 -17.66 -44.27
CA GLN A 3 40.88 -17.17 -45.58
C GLN A 3 40.58 -18.29 -46.60
N HIS A 4 39.33 -18.42 -47.08
CA HIS A 4 38.83 -17.95 -48.39
C HIS A 4 37.69 -18.77 -49.04
N ARG A 5 36.81 -18.00 -49.72
CA ARG A 5 35.87 -18.25 -50.87
C ARG A 5 34.44 -17.82 -50.50
N VAL A 6 33.86 -16.68 -50.90
CA VAL A 6 33.77 -15.84 -52.13
C VAL A 6 32.80 -16.36 -53.21
N TYR A 7 31.60 -15.74 -53.21
CA TYR A 7 30.70 -15.22 -54.27
C TYR A 7 30.72 -15.74 -55.73
N HIS A 8 29.53 -15.98 -56.34
CA HIS A 8 28.89 -15.10 -57.36
C HIS A 8 27.52 -15.56 -57.94
N ASN A 9 26.60 -14.59 -58.06
CA ASN A 9 25.58 -14.22 -59.07
C ASN A 9 24.70 -15.21 -59.89
N GLU A 10 23.38 -15.11 -59.67
CA GLU A 10 22.33 -14.39 -60.47
C GLU A 10 22.13 -14.59 -62.01
N ILE A 11 20.83 -14.72 -62.38
CA ILE A 11 20.08 -14.29 -63.61
C ILE A 11 19.52 -15.37 -64.57
N ASN A 12 18.17 -15.43 -64.67
CA ASN A 12 17.37 -15.45 -65.93
C ASN A 12 15.86 -15.43 -65.58
N LYS A 13 15.11 -14.33 -65.80
CA LYS A 13 14.34 -13.88 -66.99
C LYS A 13 13.03 -14.65 -67.32
N SER A 14 11.91 -13.99 -66.97
CA SER A 14 10.74 -13.60 -67.81
C SER A 14 9.92 -14.62 -68.63
N SER A 15 8.59 -14.62 -68.43
CA SER A 15 7.50 -14.47 -69.45
C SER A 15 6.14 -14.85 -68.81
N LYS A 16 5.08 -14.01 -68.79
CA LYS A 16 4.13 -13.46 -69.81
C LYS A 16 2.86 -14.34 -69.99
N ILE A 17 1.70 -13.67 -70.14
CA ILE A 17 0.39 -14.12 -70.70
C ILE A 17 -0.63 -14.62 -69.63
N GLY A 18 -1.92 -14.23 -69.60
CA GLY A 18 -2.76 -13.61 -70.63
C GLY A 18 -4.06 -12.93 -70.13
N LYS A 19 -4.76 -12.33 -71.10
CA LYS A 19 -6.06 -11.63 -71.04
C LYS A 19 -7.20 -12.60 -71.43
N HIS A 20 -8.43 -12.37 -70.95
CA HIS A 20 -9.75 -12.47 -71.64
C HIS A 20 -10.85 -12.18 -70.58
N ILE A 21 -11.65 -11.09 -70.63
CA ILE A 21 -12.83 -10.76 -71.47
C ILE A 21 -14.06 -11.66 -71.16
N ASN A 22 -15.09 -11.14 -70.44
CA ASN A 22 -16.43 -10.74 -70.97
C ASN A 22 -17.56 -10.61 -69.92
N ASN A 23 -18.43 -9.61 -70.16
CA ASN A 23 -19.88 -9.46 -69.89
C ASN A 23 -20.41 -9.57 -68.44
N GLY A 24 -21.23 -8.67 -67.89
CA GLY A 24 -22.16 -7.69 -68.47
C GLY A 24 -23.61 -8.04 -68.08
N ILE A 25 -24.09 -7.62 -66.90
CA ILE A 25 -25.53 -7.55 -66.55
C ILE A 25 -25.80 -6.29 -65.71
N ASN A 26 -26.72 -5.45 -66.22
CA ASN A 26 -27.32 -4.29 -65.59
C ASN A 26 -28.32 -4.68 -64.48
N LYS A 27 -28.35 -3.93 -63.36
CA LYS A 27 -29.58 -3.32 -62.80
C LYS A 27 -29.30 -2.40 -61.61
N GLN A 28 -29.53 -1.11 -61.85
CA GLN A 28 -30.20 -0.11 -61.02
C GLN A 28 -29.99 -0.08 -59.49
N SER A 29 -29.28 0.97 -59.09
CA SER A 29 -29.65 1.98 -58.08
C SER A 29 -30.20 1.50 -56.73
N ASN A 30 -29.36 1.60 -55.70
CA ASN A 30 -29.76 2.23 -54.44
C ASN A 30 -28.52 2.85 -53.76
N ASN A 31 -28.54 4.17 -53.65
CA ASN A 31 -27.62 4.94 -52.85
C ASN A 31 -27.86 4.62 -51.37
N ASN A 32 -26.87 4.04 -50.69
CA ASN A 32 -26.63 4.35 -49.29
C ASN A 32 -25.14 4.18 -48.96
N ILE A 33 -24.56 5.31 -48.61
CA ILE A 33 -23.17 5.50 -48.20
C ILE A 33 -22.98 4.83 -46.83
N ILE A 34 -22.25 3.73 -46.76
CA ILE A 34 -21.65 3.25 -45.50
C ILE A 34 -20.18 2.91 -45.77
N ASN A 35 -19.33 3.61 -45.04
CA ASN A 35 -17.87 3.54 -45.06
C ASN A 35 -17.34 2.11 -44.98
N ARG A 36 -16.50 1.76 -45.96
CA ARG A 36 -15.54 0.66 -45.87
C ARG A 36 -14.58 0.92 -44.70
N ARG A 37 -14.60 0.06 -43.68
CA ARG A 37 -13.41 -0.24 -42.89
C ARG A 37 -13.19 -1.75 -42.91
N ASN A 38 -11.99 -2.10 -43.35
CA ASN A 38 -11.52 -3.45 -43.61
C ASN A 38 -11.79 -4.40 -42.43
N ILE A 39 -12.65 -5.40 -42.67
CA ILE A 39 -12.78 -6.59 -41.82
C ILE A 39 -11.68 -7.54 -42.27
N SER A 40 -10.60 -7.63 -41.50
CA SER A 40 -9.60 -8.69 -41.63
C SER A 40 -10.05 -9.87 -40.76
N THR A 41 -10.50 -10.93 -41.42
CA THR A 41 -10.69 -12.25 -40.83
C THR A 41 -9.33 -12.92 -40.67
N SER A 42 -8.92 -13.22 -39.44
CA SER A 42 -7.92 -14.27 -39.19
C SER A 42 -8.20 -14.99 -37.87
N LYS A 43 -8.10 -16.32 -37.97
CA LYS A 43 -8.54 -17.35 -37.04
C LYS A 43 -7.63 -17.46 -35.80
N ILE A 44 -8.27 -17.56 -34.63
CA ILE A 44 -8.00 -18.38 -33.43
C ILE A 44 -6.54 -18.70 -33.06
N LYS A 45 -6.11 -18.26 -31.85
CA LYS A 45 -5.37 -19.09 -30.86
C LYS A 45 -5.34 -18.47 -29.44
N SER A 46 -5.76 -19.31 -28.50
CA SER A 46 -5.73 -19.28 -27.02
C SER A 46 -5.31 -18.02 -26.25
N GLY A 47 -6.25 -17.52 -25.45
CA GLY A 47 -6.04 -16.59 -24.35
C GLY A 47 -7.32 -15.81 -24.14
N ASN A 48 -8.01 -15.98 -23.00
CA ASN A 48 -9.18 -15.19 -22.63
C ASN A 48 -8.77 -13.70 -22.48
N LYS A 49 -8.66 -13.00 -23.61
CA LYS A 49 -8.62 -11.54 -23.66
C LYS A 49 -10.05 -11.09 -23.50
N MET A 50 -10.42 -10.79 -22.25
CA MET A 50 -11.53 -9.89 -21.98
C MET A 50 -11.26 -8.62 -22.79
N ASN A 51 -11.98 -8.43 -23.90
CA ASN A 51 -11.87 -7.25 -24.77
C ASN A 51 -12.54 -6.06 -24.10
N MET A 52 -12.13 -5.75 -22.86
CA MET A 52 -12.63 -4.59 -22.13
C MET A 52 -11.74 -3.39 -22.37
N ILE A 53 -12.38 -2.26 -22.71
CA ILE A 53 -11.72 -0.97 -22.79
C ILE A 53 -11.38 -0.53 -21.36
N LEU A 54 -10.07 -0.40 -21.10
CA LEU A 54 -9.54 0.11 -19.84
C LEU A 54 -9.76 1.61 -19.74
N TYR A 55 -10.21 2.06 -18.58
CA TYR A 55 -10.43 3.48 -18.34
C TYR A 55 -9.13 4.17 -17.93
N LYS A 56 -8.63 5.05 -18.81
CA LYS A 56 -7.44 5.88 -18.54
C LYS A 56 -7.54 6.65 -17.21
N LYS A 57 -8.74 7.12 -16.84
CA LYS A 57 -8.99 7.85 -15.58
C LYS A 57 -8.61 7.04 -14.33
N HIS A 58 -8.77 5.71 -14.39
CA HIS A 58 -8.47 4.81 -13.27
C HIS A 58 -7.01 4.35 -13.24
N GLY A 59 -6.19 4.71 -14.25
CA GLY A 59 -4.78 4.32 -14.30
C GLY A 59 -4.56 2.81 -14.33
N GLN A 60 -5.49 2.06 -14.93
CA GLN A 60 -5.45 0.60 -14.98
C GLN A 60 -4.26 0.10 -15.81
N HIS A 61 -3.33 -0.58 -15.15
CA HIS A 61 -2.24 -1.33 -15.76
C HIS A 61 -2.39 -2.81 -15.38
N LEU A 62 -2.94 -3.61 -16.29
CA LEU A 62 -3.23 -5.02 -16.01
C LEU A 62 -1.95 -5.84 -16.06
N LEU A 63 -1.64 -6.54 -14.98
CA LEU A 63 -0.53 -7.47 -14.92
C LEU A 63 -0.86 -8.72 -15.78
N LYS A 64 -0.07 -8.97 -16.83
CA LYS A 64 -0.29 -10.07 -17.78
C LYS A 64 0.69 -11.23 -17.64
N ASN A 65 1.75 -11.07 -16.85
CA ASN A 65 2.81 -12.08 -16.72
C ASN A 65 2.47 -13.12 -15.63
N PRO A 66 2.19 -14.39 -15.98
CA PRO A 66 1.81 -15.41 -15.01
C PRO A 66 2.90 -15.69 -13.97
N GLY A 67 4.17 -15.69 -14.37
CA GLY A 67 5.29 -15.97 -13.46
C GLY A 67 5.47 -14.92 -12.36
N ILE A 68 4.97 -13.69 -12.57
CA ILE A 68 4.92 -12.68 -11.50
C ILE A 68 3.83 -13.01 -10.50
N LEU A 69 2.67 -13.47 -10.97
CA LEU A 69 1.57 -13.90 -10.10
C LEU A 69 2.03 -15.07 -9.22
N ASP A 70 2.72 -16.05 -9.79
CA ASP A 70 3.23 -17.20 -9.04
C ASP A 70 4.19 -16.78 -7.91
N LYS A 71 5.07 -15.81 -8.19
CA LYS A 71 5.97 -15.25 -7.17
C LYS A 71 5.23 -14.44 -6.09
N ILE A 72 4.14 -13.75 -6.44
CA ILE A 72 3.27 -13.07 -5.45
C ILE A 72 2.66 -14.11 -4.51
N ILE A 73 2.08 -15.18 -5.06
CA ILE A 73 1.48 -16.27 -4.29
C ILE A 73 2.52 -16.93 -3.38
N PHE A 74 3.70 -17.24 -3.92
CA PHE A 74 4.80 -17.83 -3.15
C PHE A 74 5.23 -16.91 -2.00
N ALA A 75 5.39 -15.60 -2.24
CA ALA A 75 5.79 -14.65 -1.21
C ALA A 75 4.70 -14.47 -0.13
N ALA A 76 3.42 -14.60 -0.50
CA ALA A 76 2.28 -14.46 0.41
C ALA A 76 2.21 -15.62 1.42
N ASN A 77 2.66 -16.82 1.04
CA ASN A 77 2.67 -18.01 1.89
C ASN A 77 1.31 -18.28 2.56
N ILE A 78 0.27 -18.31 1.72
CA ILE A 78 -1.13 -18.44 2.13
C ILE A 78 -1.41 -19.84 2.67
N LYS A 79 -2.10 -19.92 3.81
CA LYS A 79 -2.65 -21.16 4.37
C LYS A 79 -4.13 -21.30 4.01
N SER A 80 -4.62 -22.53 3.97
CA SER A 80 -6.04 -22.83 3.69
C SER A 80 -7.03 -22.26 4.71
N SER A 81 -6.55 -21.86 5.90
CA SER A 81 -7.34 -21.17 6.92
C SER A 81 -7.46 -19.66 6.70
N ASP A 82 -6.62 -19.07 5.84
CA ASP A 82 -6.45 -17.63 5.72
C ASP A 82 -7.55 -16.98 4.87
N VAL A 83 -8.01 -15.81 5.31
CA VAL A 83 -8.81 -14.90 4.49
C VAL A 83 -7.88 -13.93 3.77
N VAL A 84 -8.00 -13.88 2.44
CA VAL A 84 -7.17 -12.99 1.60
C VAL A 84 -7.97 -11.78 1.14
N LEU A 85 -7.47 -10.58 1.41
CA LEU A 85 -7.95 -9.34 0.82
C LEU A 85 -7.15 -9.02 -0.46
N GLU A 86 -7.82 -8.99 -1.62
CA GLU A 86 -7.29 -8.52 -2.89
C GLU A 86 -7.79 -7.10 -3.20
N ILE A 87 -6.87 -6.16 -3.39
CA ILE A 87 -7.23 -4.79 -3.80
C ILE A 87 -6.99 -4.63 -5.30
N GLY A 88 -8.09 -4.49 -6.03
CA GLY A 88 -8.17 -4.44 -7.48
C GLY A 88 -8.05 -5.83 -8.12
N CYS A 89 -9.17 -6.49 -8.43
CA CYS A 89 -9.16 -7.81 -9.08
C CYS A 89 -8.72 -7.74 -10.54
N GLY A 90 -8.88 -6.59 -11.20
CA GLY A 90 -8.58 -6.47 -12.62
C GLY A 90 -9.36 -7.49 -13.45
N THR A 91 -8.65 -8.36 -14.18
CA THR A 91 -9.28 -9.45 -14.97
C THR A 91 -9.42 -10.77 -14.21
N GLY A 92 -9.14 -10.79 -12.91
CA GLY A 92 -9.26 -11.98 -12.04
C GLY A 92 -8.11 -12.96 -12.14
N ASN A 93 -6.99 -12.60 -12.78
CA ASN A 93 -5.85 -13.51 -12.97
C ASN A 93 -5.16 -13.89 -11.65
N LEU A 94 -5.09 -12.96 -10.70
CA LEU A 94 -4.58 -13.24 -9.36
C LEU A 94 -5.68 -13.90 -8.52
N THR A 95 -6.90 -13.38 -8.56
CA THR A 95 -8.08 -13.95 -7.87
C THR A 95 -8.21 -15.47 -8.06
N ILE A 96 -8.11 -15.98 -9.29
CA ILE A 96 -8.23 -17.41 -9.59
C ILE A 96 -7.08 -18.26 -9.03
N LYS A 97 -5.91 -17.66 -8.82
CA LYS A 97 -4.79 -18.34 -8.16
C LYS A 97 -4.92 -18.32 -6.63
N LEU A 98 -5.65 -17.35 -6.08
CA LEU A 98 -5.89 -17.21 -4.63
C LEU A 98 -7.02 -18.13 -4.14
N LEU A 99 -8.10 -18.24 -4.91
CA LEU A 99 -9.30 -19.01 -4.53
C LEU A 99 -9.05 -20.48 -4.14
N PRO A 100 -8.22 -21.27 -4.85
CA PRO A 100 -8.00 -22.67 -4.50
C PRO A 100 -7.12 -22.87 -3.25
N ILE A 101 -6.43 -21.83 -2.76
CA ILE A 101 -5.46 -21.95 -1.65
C ILE A 101 -5.89 -21.21 -0.38
N ALA A 102 -6.83 -20.26 -0.47
CA ALA A 102 -7.34 -19.48 0.65
C ALA A 102 -8.68 -20.04 1.13
N LYS A 103 -9.00 -19.82 2.42
CA LYS A 103 -10.34 -20.10 2.96
C LYS A 103 -11.40 -19.31 2.17
N LYS A 104 -11.10 -18.02 1.96
CA LYS A 104 -11.97 -17.05 1.30
C LYS A 104 -11.12 -15.95 0.70
N VAL A 105 -11.51 -15.49 -0.48
CA VAL A 105 -10.93 -14.31 -1.12
C VAL A 105 -11.96 -13.19 -1.09
N ILE A 106 -11.55 -12.02 -0.65
CA ILE A 106 -12.35 -10.80 -0.64
C ILE A 106 -11.68 -9.83 -1.59
N THR A 107 -12.37 -9.42 -2.64
CA THR A 107 -11.88 -8.43 -3.59
C THR A 107 -12.56 -7.08 -3.36
N ILE A 108 -11.80 -5.99 -3.49
CA ILE A 108 -12.36 -4.64 -3.63
C ILE A 108 -11.93 -4.06 -4.98
N ASP A 109 -12.87 -3.68 -5.84
CA ASP A 109 -12.58 -3.00 -7.11
C ASP A 109 -13.57 -1.85 -7.36
N ILE A 110 -13.17 -0.86 -8.15
CA ILE A 110 -13.98 0.30 -8.52
C ILE A 110 -14.71 0.10 -9.86
N ASP A 111 -14.27 -0.85 -10.68
CA ASP A 111 -14.83 -1.08 -12.02
C ASP A 111 -15.87 -2.21 -11.97
N SER A 112 -17.14 -1.84 -11.86
CA SER A 112 -18.27 -2.78 -11.82
C SER A 112 -18.30 -3.78 -12.98
N ARG A 113 -17.76 -3.40 -14.16
CA ARG A 113 -17.65 -4.29 -15.32
C ARG A 113 -16.61 -5.39 -15.08
N MET A 114 -15.47 -5.03 -14.48
CA MET A 114 -14.44 -6.02 -14.09
C MET A 114 -15.00 -6.97 -13.04
N ILE A 115 -15.68 -6.43 -12.02
CA ILE A 115 -16.31 -7.20 -10.96
C ILE A 115 -17.25 -8.27 -11.52
N ASN A 116 -18.16 -7.88 -12.42
CA ASN A 116 -19.14 -8.79 -12.99
C ASN A 116 -18.48 -9.92 -13.79
N GLU A 117 -17.45 -9.61 -14.57
CA GLU A 117 -16.75 -10.62 -15.36
C GLU A 117 -15.89 -11.56 -14.48
N VAL A 118 -15.22 -11.02 -13.45
CA VAL A 118 -14.47 -11.83 -12.47
C VAL A 118 -15.41 -12.76 -11.71
N LYS A 119 -16.57 -12.27 -11.28
CA LYS A 119 -17.59 -13.08 -10.59
C LYS A 119 -18.06 -14.25 -11.45
N LYS A 120 -18.43 -14.00 -12.72
CA LYS A 120 -18.83 -15.06 -13.67
C LYS A 120 -17.71 -16.07 -13.89
N ARG A 121 -16.48 -15.59 -14.09
CA ARG A 121 -15.31 -16.43 -14.32
C ARG A 121 -15.03 -17.35 -13.13
N CYS A 122 -15.08 -16.84 -11.91
CA CYS A 122 -14.81 -17.64 -10.72
C CYS A 122 -15.91 -18.69 -10.47
N LEU A 123 -17.18 -18.33 -10.68
CA LEU A 123 -18.29 -19.28 -10.60
C LEU A 123 -18.18 -20.40 -11.65
N TYR A 124 -17.81 -20.04 -12.89
CA TYR A 124 -17.60 -21.01 -13.97
C TYR A 124 -16.48 -22.02 -13.66
N GLU A 125 -15.42 -21.57 -12.99
CA GLU A 125 -14.30 -22.42 -12.54
C GLU A 125 -14.62 -23.20 -11.25
N GLY A 126 -15.85 -23.08 -10.71
CA GLY A 126 -16.32 -23.84 -9.54
C GLY A 126 -15.98 -23.22 -8.18
N TYR A 127 -15.53 -21.96 -8.14
CA TYR A 127 -15.18 -21.29 -6.88
C TYR A 127 -16.37 -20.54 -6.28
N ASN A 128 -16.74 -20.92 -5.06
CA ASN A 128 -17.85 -20.32 -4.29
C ASN A 128 -17.37 -19.46 -3.11
N ASN A 129 -16.06 -19.38 -2.89
CA ASN A 129 -15.42 -18.69 -1.77
C ASN A 129 -14.88 -17.29 -2.13
N LEU A 130 -15.50 -16.63 -3.13
CA LEU A 130 -15.21 -15.25 -3.52
C LEU A 130 -16.28 -14.29 -3.00
N GLU A 131 -15.86 -13.25 -2.28
CA GLU A 131 -16.67 -12.09 -1.96
C GLU A 131 -16.10 -10.85 -2.68
N ILE A 132 -16.97 -9.99 -3.20
CA ILE A 132 -16.56 -8.81 -3.94
C ILE A 132 -17.30 -7.57 -3.41
N TYR A 133 -16.56 -6.53 -3.10
CA TYR A 133 -17.08 -5.19 -2.81
C TYR A 133 -16.77 -4.25 -3.96
N GLU A 134 -17.82 -3.60 -4.48
CA GLU A 134 -17.66 -2.48 -5.40
C GLU A 134 -17.39 -1.20 -4.60
N GLY A 135 -16.22 -0.60 -4.78
CA GLY A 135 -15.89 0.65 -4.11
C GLY A 135 -14.43 1.06 -4.15
N ASP A 136 -14.18 2.30 -3.73
CA ASP A 136 -12.83 2.84 -3.57
C ASP A 136 -12.18 2.20 -2.33
N ALA A 137 -11.05 1.51 -2.51
CA ALA A 137 -10.34 0.83 -1.43
C ALA A 137 -9.94 1.76 -0.26
N ILE A 138 -9.79 3.07 -0.48
CA ILE A 138 -9.52 4.03 0.59
C ILE A 138 -10.80 4.31 1.40
N LYS A 139 -11.97 4.30 0.77
CA LYS A 139 -13.26 4.60 1.43
C LYS A 139 -13.95 3.36 2.01
N THR A 140 -13.87 2.21 1.32
CA THR A 140 -14.52 0.96 1.74
C THR A 140 -13.90 0.44 3.03
N VAL A 141 -14.71 0.13 4.04
CA VAL A 141 -14.21 -0.48 5.29
C VAL A 141 -13.63 -1.85 4.98
N PHE A 142 -12.41 -2.13 5.44
CA PHE A 142 -11.80 -3.44 5.24
C PHE A 142 -12.37 -4.43 6.25
N PRO A 143 -12.85 -5.61 5.80
CA PRO A 143 -13.19 -6.67 6.72
C PRO A 143 -11.93 -7.23 7.37
N LYS A 144 -12.07 -8.11 8.37
CA LYS A 144 -10.93 -8.88 8.90
C LYS A 144 -10.33 -9.74 7.78
N PHE A 145 -9.01 -9.67 7.63
CA PHE A 145 -8.23 -10.51 6.72
C PHE A 145 -6.89 -10.91 7.35
N ASP A 146 -6.33 -12.02 6.87
CA ASP A 146 -5.01 -12.50 7.30
C ASP A 146 -3.90 -12.04 6.36
N ILE A 147 -4.18 -12.01 5.06
CA ILE A 147 -3.21 -11.66 4.02
C ILE A 147 -3.81 -10.62 3.09
N CYS A 148 -3.04 -9.59 2.75
CA CYS A 148 -3.42 -8.64 1.70
C CYS A 148 -2.53 -8.80 0.47
N THR A 149 -3.14 -8.79 -0.72
CA THR A 149 -2.42 -8.72 -1.99
C THR A 149 -3.01 -7.60 -2.84
N ALA A 150 -2.18 -6.90 -3.60
CA ALA A 150 -2.68 -5.81 -4.43
C ALA A 150 -1.74 -5.48 -5.60
N ASN A 151 -2.35 -5.27 -6.76
CA ASN A 151 -1.75 -4.53 -7.87
C ASN A 151 -2.25 -3.08 -7.80
N ILE A 152 -1.68 -2.33 -6.86
CA ILE A 152 -2.20 -1.04 -6.41
C ILE A 152 -2.13 0.00 -7.54
N PRO A 153 -3.23 0.71 -7.87
CA PRO A 153 -3.15 1.91 -8.68
C PRO A 153 -2.25 2.94 -7.98
N TYR A 154 -1.19 3.38 -8.66
CA TYR A 154 -0.09 4.11 -8.00
C TYR A 154 -0.51 5.37 -7.23
N LYS A 155 -1.60 6.02 -7.63
CA LYS A 155 -2.17 7.22 -7.00
C LYS A 155 -2.62 6.99 -5.54
N ILE A 156 -2.99 5.77 -5.17
CA ILE A 156 -3.54 5.47 -3.84
C ILE A 156 -2.52 4.78 -2.91
N SER A 157 -1.25 4.66 -3.32
CA SER A 157 -0.23 3.89 -2.57
C SER A 157 -0.03 4.39 -1.13
N SER A 158 0.19 5.70 -0.93
CA SER A 158 0.38 6.28 0.42
C SER A 158 -0.84 6.10 1.33
N PRO A 159 -2.07 6.53 0.96
CA PRO A 159 -3.23 6.36 1.84
C PRO A 159 -3.55 4.90 2.10
N LEU A 160 -3.32 4.00 1.14
CA LEU A 160 -3.52 2.57 1.34
C LEU A 160 -2.55 1.99 2.38
N ILE A 161 -1.26 2.36 2.33
CA ILE A 161 -0.28 1.92 3.33
C ILE A 161 -0.67 2.37 4.74
N PHE A 162 -1.07 3.63 4.91
CA PHE A 162 -1.52 4.11 6.22
C PHE A 162 -2.79 3.42 6.70
N LYS A 163 -3.73 3.16 5.78
CA LYS A 163 -4.94 2.39 6.09
C LYS A 163 -4.64 0.95 6.52
N LEU A 164 -3.66 0.30 5.88
CA LEU A 164 -3.21 -1.04 6.31
C LEU A 164 -2.54 -1.00 7.68
N ILE A 165 -1.65 -0.03 7.93
CA ILE A 165 -1.01 0.15 9.24
C ILE A 165 -2.04 0.39 10.36
N ALA A 166 -3.07 1.19 10.07
CA ALA A 166 -4.16 1.47 11.01
C ALA A 166 -5.19 0.34 11.13
N HIS A 167 -5.15 -0.67 10.26
CA HIS A 167 -6.15 -1.74 10.25
C HIS A 167 -6.06 -2.59 11.53
N ARG A 168 -7.24 -2.94 12.07
CA ARG A 168 -7.40 -3.88 13.17
C ARG A 168 -8.49 -4.91 12.83
N PRO A 169 -8.35 -6.17 13.27
CA PRO A 169 -7.18 -6.74 13.94
C PRO A 169 -5.96 -6.81 13.01
N LEU A 170 -4.78 -7.10 13.55
CA LEU A 170 -3.56 -7.17 12.74
C LEU A 170 -3.64 -8.32 11.73
N PHE A 171 -3.15 -8.07 10.53
CA PHE A 171 -2.97 -9.07 9.50
C PHE A 171 -1.58 -9.70 9.58
N LYS A 172 -1.40 -10.89 9.00
CA LYS A 172 -0.12 -11.64 9.03
C LYS A 172 0.92 -11.03 8.09
N CYS A 173 0.54 -10.76 6.84
CA CYS A 173 1.38 -10.03 5.91
C CYS A 173 0.61 -9.40 4.74
N ALA A 174 1.26 -8.45 4.06
CA ALA A 174 0.76 -7.88 2.81
C ALA A 174 1.82 -7.98 1.72
N VAL A 175 1.48 -8.53 0.55
CA VAL A 175 2.36 -8.61 -0.62
C VAL A 175 1.83 -7.65 -1.69
N LEU A 176 2.50 -6.52 -1.82
CA LEU A 176 1.99 -5.35 -2.52
C LEU A 176 2.96 -4.91 -3.60
N MET A 177 2.42 -4.57 -4.77
CA MET A 177 3.21 -4.02 -5.86
C MET A 177 3.12 -2.49 -5.89
N PHE A 178 4.27 -1.84 -6.01
CA PHE A 178 4.40 -0.38 -6.06
C PHE A 178 5.25 0.07 -7.24
N GLN A 179 5.14 1.34 -7.63
CA GLN A 179 6.15 1.96 -8.48
C GLN A 179 7.52 1.87 -7.84
N LYS A 180 8.55 1.68 -8.67
CA LYS A 180 9.94 1.57 -8.24
C LYS A 180 10.36 2.68 -7.28
N GLU A 181 10.10 3.94 -7.61
CA GLU A 181 10.48 5.08 -6.76
C GLU A 181 9.78 5.04 -5.39
N PHE A 182 8.49 4.70 -5.35
CA PHE A 182 7.72 4.61 -4.11
C PHE A 182 8.23 3.47 -3.22
N ALA A 183 8.48 2.29 -3.80
CA ALA A 183 9.07 1.17 -3.08
C ALA A 183 10.48 1.48 -2.56
N GLU A 184 11.31 2.16 -3.35
CA GLU A 184 12.65 2.60 -2.94
C GLU A 184 12.60 3.59 -1.77
N ARG A 185 11.57 4.44 -1.69
CA ARG A 185 11.34 5.29 -0.51
C ARG A 185 10.98 4.48 0.73
N MET A 186 10.16 3.44 0.60
CA MET A 186 9.84 2.54 1.73
C MET A 186 11.06 1.76 2.22
N LEU A 187 11.95 1.38 1.30
CA LEU A 187 13.18 0.64 1.58
C LEU A 187 14.38 1.52 1.98
N ALA A 188 14.25 2.85 1.91
CA ALA A 188 15.37 3.76 2.10
C ALA A 188 16.04 3.59 3.48
N ASN A 189 17.36 3.75 3.51
CA ASN A 189 18.14 3.74 4.73
C ASN A 189 18.23 5.14 5.33
N VAL A 190 18.58 5.21 6.62
CA VAL A 190 18.84 6.48 7.30
C VAL A 190 19.99 7.20 6.56
N GLY A 191 19.82 8.50 6.33
CA GLY A 191 20.75 9.34 5.57
C GLY A 191 20.47 9.41 4.06
N ASP A 192 19.74 8.45 3.49
CA ASP A 192 19.47 8.41 2.05
C ASP A 192 18.66 9.62 1.57
N SER A 193 18.88 10.02 0.32
CA SER A 193 18.08 11.09 -0.32
C SER A 193 16.58 10.76 -0.34
N LYS A 194 16.23 9.48 -0.51
CA LYS A 194 14.86 8.94 -0.53
C LYS A 194 14.26 8.71 0.86
N TYR A 195 15.07 8.78 1.93
CA TYR A 195 14.58 8.64 3.30
C TYR A 195 13.57 9.75 3.62
N SER A 196 12.41 9.36 4.12
CA SER A 196 11.26 10.25 4.29
C SER A 196 10.34 9.77 5.41
N ARG A 197 9.35 10.60 5.78
CA ARG A 197 8.26 10.22 6.71
C ARG A 197 7.62 8.87 6.37
N LEU A 198 7.43 8.57 5.07
CA LEU A 198 6.92 7.27 4.63
C LEU A 198 7.80 6.12 5.11
N THR A 199 9.13 6.28 5.01
CA THR A 199 10.10 5.26 5.43
C THR A 199 9.99 4.98 6.91
N VAL A 200 9.98 6.02 7.74
CA VAL A 200 9.93 5.87 9.21
C VAL A 200 8.58 5.28 9.64
N ASN A 201 7.46 5.76 9.08
CA ASN A 201 6.14 5.19 9.35
C ASN A 201 6.11 3.69 9.06
N VAL A 202 6.54 3.29 7.87
CA VAL A 202 6.45 1.88 7.50
C VAL A 202 7.43 1.03 8.32
N LYS A 203 8.64 1.51 8.60
CA LYS A 203 9.62 0.78 9.42
C LYS A 203 9.20 0.64 10.88
N LEU A 204 8.52 1.64 11.45
CA LEU A 204 7.98 1.54 12.79
C LEU A 204 6.95 0.41 12.87
N PHE A 205 5.96 0.38 11.99
CA PHE A 205 4.83 -0.55 12.12
C PHE A 205 5.03 -1.90 11.42
N CYS A 206 5.97 -2.00 10.47
CA CYS A 206 6.15 -3.18 9.65
C CYS A 206 7.62 -3.52 9.41
N LYS A 207 7.93 -4.81 9.30
CA LYS A 207 9.12 -5.28 8.59
C LYS A 207 8.85 -5.21 7.08
N VAL A 208 9.69 -4.49 6.34
CA VAL A 208 9.59 -4.31 4.88
C VAL A 208 10.63 -5.16 4.19
N ILE A 209 10.20 -6.05 3.31
CA ILE A 209 11.07 -6.99 2.59
C ILE A 209 10.86 -6.79 1.09
N LYS A 210 11.95 -6.53 0.36
CA LYS A 210 11.92 -6.53 -1.11
C LYS A 210 11.84 -7.96 -1.61
N ILE A 211 10.84 -8.29 -2.43
CA ILE A 211 10.73 -9.63 -3.02
C ILE A 211 11.41 -9.65 -4.40
N PHE A 212 10.95 -8.83 -5.36
CA PHE A 212 11.60 -8.72 -6.68
C PHE A 212 11.17 -7.45 -7.45
N ASN A 213 11.93 -7.11 -8.50
CA ASN A 213 11.57 -6.05 -9.45
C ASN A 213 10.62 -6.58 -10.53
N VAL A 214 9.72 -5.75 -11.03
CA VAL A 214 8.77 -6.05 -12.10
C VAL A 214 8.95 -5.06 -13.24
N ASP A 215 9.32 -5.57 -14.42
CA ASP A 215 9.49 -4.76 -15.62
C ASP A 215 8.14 -4.26 -16.17
N ARG A 216 8.10 -3.00 -16.63
CA ARG A 216 6.89 -2.39 -17.21
C ARG A 216 6.27 -3.18 -18.37
N SER A 217 7.06 -3.96 -19.11
CA SER A 217 6.59 -4.82 -20.21
C SER A 217 5.65 -5.95 -19.74
N SER A 218 5.65 -6.24 -18.43
CA SER A 218 4.77 -7.22 -17.81
C SER A 218 3.32 -6.74 -17.64
N PHE A 219 3.01 -5.50 -18.03
CA PHE A 219 1.67 -4.92 -17.94
C PHE A 219 1.03 -4.68 -19.31
N ASN A 220 -0.28 -4.48 -19.30
CA ASN A 220 -1.06 -4.03 -20.44
C ASN A 220 -2.10 -2.97 -20.04
N PRO A 221 -2.02 -1.74 -20.58
CA PRO A 221 -0.87 -1.19 -21.30
C PRO A 221 0.36 -1.07 -20.37
N PRO A 222 1.60 -1.06 -20.89
CA PRO A 222 2.79 -0.81 -20.08
C PRO A 222 2.74 0.56 -19.37
N PRO A 223 3.09 0.65 -18.07
CA PRO A 223 3.29 1.92 -17.40
C PRO A 223 4.59 2.61 -17.86
N LYS A 224 4.76 3.88 -17.48
CA LYS A 224 5.97 4.67 -17.79
C LYS A 224 7.20 4.32 -16.94
N VAL A 225 7.01 3.54 -15.87
CA VAL A 225 8.04 3.22 -14.88
C VAL A 225 7.90 1.76 -14.47
N ASP A 226 8.99 1.19 -13.97
CA ASP A 226 9.00 -0.17 -13.47
C ASP A 226 8.41 -0.24 -12.06
N SER A 227 8.15 -1.46 -11.59
CA SER A 227 7.55 -1.73 -10.29
C SER A 227 8.44 -2.60 -9.40
N ILE A 228 8.15 -2.63 -8.11
CA ILE A 228 8.77 -3.52 -7.13
C ILE A 228 7.66 -4.14 -6.29
N ILE A 229 7.77 -5.45 -6.02
CA ILE A 229 6.91 -6.14 -5.07
C ILE A 229 7.60 -6.16 -3.70
N LEU A 230 6.88 -5.66 -2.70
CA LEU A 230 7.29 -5.64 -1.30
C LEU A 230 6.38 -6.55 -0.48
N LYS A 231 6.95 -7.21 0.52
CA LYS A 231 6.22 -7.87 1.59
C LYS A 231 6.31 -7.03 2.86
N LEU A 232 5.17 -6.73 3.44
CA LEU A 232 5.02 -6.04 4.72
C LEU A 232 4.54 -7.03 5.77
N ILE A 233 5.22 -7.09 6.91
CA ILE A 233 4.84 -7.92 8.04
C ILE A 233 4.66 -6.98 9.24
N PRO A 234 3.43 -6.79 9.75
CA PRO A 234 3.18 -5.96 10.92
C PRO A 234 4.01 -6.38 12.15
N LYS A 235 4.42 -5.40 12.96
CA LYS A 235 5.15 -5.61 14.23
C LYS A 235 4.18 -5.39 15.40
N GLU A 236 3.76 -6.45 16.06
CA GLU A 236 2.72 -6.42 17.11
C GLU A 236 2.99 -5.39 18.22
N ASN A 237 4.22 -5.37 18.74
CA ASN A 237 4.59 -4.52 19.89
C ASN A 237 4.52 -3.00 19.61
N ASN A 238 4.54 -2.59 18.34
CA ASN A 238 4.65 -1.17 17.98
C ASN A 238 3.29 -0.49 17.80
N PHE A 239 2.19 -1.22 18.01
CA PHE A 239 0.83 -0.70 17.87
C PHE A 239 0.26 -0.04 19.12
N LEU A 240 1.05 0.06 20.20
CA LEU A 240 0.77 0.90 21.37
C LEU A 240 0.96 2.39 21.09
N VAL A 241 1.70 2.73 20.04
CA VAL A 241 1.96 4.13 19.66
C VAL A 241 0.71 4.71 18.99
N ASN A 242 0.21 5.83 19.53
CA ASN A 242 -0.85 6.59 18.87
C ASN A 242 -0.37 7.07 17.49
N PHE A 243 -1.02 6.58 16.42
CA PHE A 243 -0.59 6.86 15.05
C PHE A 243 -0.69 8.34 14.69
N ASP A 244 -1.69 9.05 15.20
CA ASP A 244 -1.90 10.47 14.88
C ASP A 244 -0.84 11.35 15.55
N GLU A 245 -0.50 11.08 16.81
CA GLU A 245 0.66 11.71 17.49
C GLU A 245 1.94 11.53 16.68
N TRP A 246 2.22 10.26 16.36
CA TRP A 246 3.41 9.85 15.66
C TRP A 246 3.52 10.50 14.28
N ASP A 247 2.48 10.40 13.45
CA ASP A 247 2.51 10.94 12.10
C ASP A 247 2.59 12.48 12.11
N ASN A 248 1.96 13.15 13.08
CA ASN A 248 2.03 14.60 13.22
C ASN A 248 3.42 15.09 13.67
N LEU A 249 4.06 14.41 14.63
CA LEU A 249 5.46 14.65 14.97
C LEU A 249 6.34 14.51 13.72
N LEU A 250 6.22 13.40 12.99
CA LEU A 250 7.02 13.18 11.80
C LEU A 250 6.74 14.20 10.69
N ARG A 251 5.51 14.68 10.53
CA ARG A 251 5.18 15.77 9.58
C ARG A 251 5.98 17.02 9.89
N ILE A 252 6.09 17.40 11.16
CA ILE A 252 6.91 18.53 11.61
C ILE A 252 8.38 18.28 11.28
N CYS A 253 8.92 17.14 11.73
CA CYS A 253 10.34 16.80 11.57
C CYS A 253 10.76 16.67 10.09
N PHE A 254 9.91 16.11 9.22
CA PHE A 254 10.23 15.89 7.82
C PHE A 254 9.87 17.08 6.90
N SER A 255 9.19 18.12 7.40
CA SER A 255 8.91 19.35 6.64
C SER A 255 10.19 19.99 6.07
N ARG A 256 11.30 19.91 6.82
CA ARG A 256 12.64 20.36 6.42
C ARG A 256 13.69 19.35 6.87
N LYS A 257 13.59 18.10 6.41
CA LYS A 257 14.37 16.93 6.89
C LYS A 257 15.89 17.08 7.01
N ARG A 258 16.51 18.05 6.31
CA ARG A 258 17.96 18.35 6.35
C ARG A 258 18.34 19.50 7.29
N LYS A 259 17.38 20.14 7.95
CA LYS A 259 17.62 21.13 9.00
C LYS A 259 17.62 20.43 10.36
N THR A 260 18.27 21.07 11.33
CA THR A 260 18.35 20.54 12.70
C THR A 260 16.99 20.59 13.37
N LEU A 261 16.73 19.70 14.33
CA LEU A 261 15.47 19.69 15.08
C LEU A 261 15.25 21.02 15.80
N HIS A 262 16.29 21.60 16.39
CA HIS A 262 16.21 22.94 16.99
C HIS A 262 15.72 23.99 15.98
N ALA A 263 16.23 23.98 14.74
CA ALA A 263 15.78 24.92 13.69
C ALA A 263 14.34 24.66 13.20
N ILE A 264 13.83 23.43 13.36
CA ILE A 264 12.45 23.07 13.04
C ILE A 264 11.51 23.57 14.14
N PHE A 265 11.75 23.17 15.39
CA PHE A 265 10.90 23.49 16.54
C PHE A 265 10.96 24.95 16.98
N LYS A 266 12.02 25.70 16.63
CA LYS A 266 12.10 27.16 16.87
C LYS A 266 11.08 27.98 16.06
N ARG A 267 10.46 27.44 15.01
CA ARG A 267 9.55 28.19 14.13
C ARG A 267 8.27 28.58 14.87
N ASN A 268 7.90 29.86 14.82
CA ASN A 268 6.71 30.39 15.50
C ASN A 268 5.42 29.61 15.20
N ALA A 269 5.19 29.21 13.94
CA ALA A 269 4.00 28.43 13.59
C ALA A 269 3.92 27.08 14.32
N ILE A 270 5.06 26.40 14.53
CA ILE A 270 5.14 25.13 15.26
C ILE A 270 4.96 25.39 16.77
N LEU A 271 5.66 26.39 17.31
CA LEU A 271 5.54 26.76 18.72
C LEU A 271 4.11 27.13 19.09
N ASN A 272 3.45 27.99 18.31
CA ASN A 272 2.08 28.42 18.57
C ASN A 272 1.10 27.24 18.53
N MET A 273 1.27 26.31 17.58
CA MET A 273 0.45 25.11 17.48
C MET A 273 0.65 24.19 18.69
N LEU A 274 1.90 23.92 19.08
CA LEU A 274 2.21 23.08 20.24
C LEU A 274 1.79 23.73 21.56
N GLU A 275 1.92 25.05 21.69
CA GLU A 275 1.49 25.80 22.88
C GLU A 275 -0.04 25.75 23.03
N HIS A 276 -0.77 25.86 21.92
CA HIS A 276 -2.22 25.70 21.92
C HIS A 276 -2.62 24.29 22.38
N ASN A 277 -2.01 23.24 21.82
CA ASN A 277 -2.27 21.86 22.23
C ASN A 277 -1.90 21.61 23.70
N TYR A 278 -0.77 22.15 24.16
CA TYR A 278 -0.32 22.05 25.55
C TYR A 278 -1.30 22.69 26.53
N LYS A 279 -1.80 23.91 26.23
CA LYS A 279 -2.81 24.59 27.06
C LYS A 279 -4.14 23.83 27.11
N ASN A 280 -4.56 23.24 25.99
CA ASN A 280 -5.75 22.39 25.95
C ASN A 280 -5.54 21.12 26.80
N SER A 281 -4.37 20.47 26.70
CA SER A 281 -4.02 19.30 27.51
C SER A 281 -4.02 19.63 29.01
N CYS A 282 -3.44 20.77 29.40
CA CYS A 282 -3.44 21.24 30.79
C CYS A 282 -4.86 21.47 31.31
N THR A 283 -5.71 22.16 30.54
CA THR A 283 -7.12 22.38 30.89
C THR A 283 -7.87 21.06 31.05
N PHE A 284 -7.70 20.14 30.10
CA PHE A 284 -8.37 18.84 30.11
C PHE A 284 -7.96 17.99 31.32
N ASN A 285 -6.67 17.94 31.62
CA ASN A 285 -6.10 17.17 32.73
C ASN A 285 -6.13 17.92 34.07
N LYS A 286 -6.69 19.13 34.13
CA LYS A 286 -6.72 20.01 35.32
C LYS A 286 -5.32 20.29 35.90
N ILE A 287 -4.32 20.40 35.03
CA ILE A 287 -2.93 20.73 35.37
C ILE A 287 -2.71 22.23 35.16
N VAL A 288 -1.98 22.88 36.08
CA VAL A 288 -1.60 24.29 35.92
C VAL A 288 -0.48 24.39 34.87
N PRO A 289 -0.65 25.20 33.80
CA PRO A 289 0.39 25.43 32.82
C PRO A 289 1.66 26.02 33.44
N ILE A 290 2.81 25.78 32.81
CA ILE A 290 4.08 26.39 33.23
C ILE A 290 4.02 27.93 33.24
N ASN A 291 4.73 28.54 34.19
CA ASN A 291 4.78 30.00 34.38
C ASN A 291 6.00 30.66 33.69
N TYR A 292 6.52 30.10 32.60
CA TYR A 292 7.65 30.67 31.86
C TYR A 292 7.49 30.45 30.34
N PRO A 293 8.31 31.09 29.48
CA PRO A 293 8.09 31.08 28.05
C PRO A 293 8.04 29.67 27.45
N PHE A 294 6.92 29.31 26.81
CA PHE A 294 6.70 27.98 26.22
C PHE A 294 7.79 27.58 25.21
N LYS A 295 8.34 28.55 24.47
CA LYS A 295 9.47 28.33 23.57
C LYS A 295 10.67 27.69 24.29
N LYS A 296 11.01 28.17 25.50
CA LYS A 296 12.11 27.61 26.27
C LYS A 296 11.76 26.19 26.72
N TYR A 297 10.56 26.00 27.27
CA TYR A 297 10.06 24.69 27.69
C TYR A 297 10.11 23.63 26.58
N CYS A 298 9.62 23.97 25.39
CA CYS A 298 9.62 23.07 24.24
C CYS A 298 11.04 22.74 23.73
N LEU A 299 11.95 23.72 23.73
CA LEU A 299 13.31 23.52 23.22
C LEU A 299 14.24 22.84 24.25
N ASP A 300 13.99 23.00 25.53
CA ASP A 300 14.72 22.34 26.61
C ASP A 300 14.57 20.80 26.49
N ILE A 301 13.40 20.30 26.05
CA ILE A 301 13.20 18.86 25.77
C ILE A 301 14.23 18.34 24.76
N LEU A 302 14.47 19.07 23.67
CA LEU A 302 15.45 18.68 22.64
C LEU A 302 16.89 18.73 23.18
N LYS A 303 17.15 19.64 24.11
CA LYS A 303 18.47 19.81 24.75
C LYS A 303 18.73 18.65 25.71
N ASP A 304 17.75 18.31 26.55
CA ASP A 304 17.84 17.26 27.57
C ASP A 304 18.12 15.89 26.93
N ILE A 305 17.55 15.62 25.75
CA ILE A 305 17.79 14.37 25.00
C ILE A 305 18.93 14.45 23.98
N ASN A 306 19.72 15.54 23.95
CA ASN A 306 20.84 15.76 23.03
C ASN A 306 20.47 15.69 21.53
N MET A 307 19.29 16.18 21.15
CA MET A 307 18.77 16.11 19.77
C MET A 307 18.70 17.46 19.05
N CYS A 308 19.08 18.58 19.68
CA CYS A 308 19.05 19.92 19.08
C CYS A 308 19.68 20.00 17.67
N GLU A 309 20.90 19.46 17.51
CA GLU A 309 21.69 19.54 16.27
C GLU A 309 21.44 18.36 15.32
N LYS A 310 20.64 17.37 15.74
CA LYS A 310 20.30 16.21 14.90
C LYS A 310 19.35 16.64 13.79
N ARG A 311 19.39 15.93 12.67
CA ARG A 311 18.56 16.20 11.48
C ARG A 311 17.68 14.98 11.22
N SER A 312 16.40 15.19 10.94
CA SER A 312 15.42 14.11 10.75
C SER A 312 15.83 13.06 9.73
N VAL A 313 16.60 13.45 8.69
CA VAL A 313 17.11 12.51 7.68
C VAL A 313 18.12 11.50 8.24
N ASN A 314 18.75 11.79 9.38
CA ASN A 314 19.77 10.97 10.04
C ASN A 314 19.26 10.27 11.30
N LEU A 315 17.95 10.29 11.55
CA LEU A 315 17.32 9.69 12.73
C LEU A 315 16.57 8.43 12.32
N GLU A 316 16.61 7.40 13.16
CA GLU A 316 15.85 6.15 13.03
C GLU A 316 14.53 6.18 13.81
N GLU A 317 13.71 5.13 13.71
CA GLU A 317 12.42 5.05 14.40
C GLU A 317 12.53 5.24 15.91
N ASN A 318 13.55 4.67 16.56
CA ASN A 318 13.74 4.73 18.01
C ASN A 318 14.04 6.15 18.50
N ASP A 319 14.78 6.93 17.69
CA ASP A 319 15.03 8.35 17.99
C ASP A 319 13.73 9.15 18.04
N PHE A 320 12.82 8.90 17.09
CA PHE A 320 11.53 9.57 17.05
C PHE A 320 10.59 9.07 18.16
N LEU A 321 10.67 7.80 18.56
CA LEU A 321 9.91 7.28 19.69
C LEU A 321 10.36 7.95 21.00
N LYS A 322 11.68 8.06 21.22
CA LYS A 322 12.23 8.79 22.36
C LYS A 322 11.79 10.25 22.34
N LEU A 323 11.86 10.89 21.18
CA LEU A 323 11.42 12.27 21.01
C LEU A 323 9.94 12.44 21.39
N LEU A 324 9.07 11.57 20.85
CA LEU A 324 7.64 11.58 21.12
C LEU A 324 7.35 11.40 22.61
N LEU A 325 7.95 10.37 23.22
CA LEU A 325 7.80 10.06 24.64
C LEU A 325 8.15 11.27 25.54
N GLU A 326 9.28 11.92 25.26
CA GLU A 326 9.75 13.04 26.09
C GLU A 326 8.89 14.31 25.90
N PHE A 327 8.32 14.52 24.71
CA PHE A 327 7.29 15.55 24.53
C PHE A 327 6.01 15.22 25.31
N ASN A 328 5.53 13.97 25.23
CA ASN A 328 4.32 13.55 25.93
C ASN A 328 4.47 13.60 27.46
N LYS A 329 5.63 13.22 28.02
CA LYS A 329 5.94 13.38 29.47
C LYS A 329 5.83 14.82 29.96
N LYS A 330 6.06 15.80 29.07
CA LYS A 330 5.94 17.23 29.36
C LYS A 330 4.53 17.78 29.05
N GLY A 331 3.58 16.92 28.70
CA GLY A 331 2.20 17.27 28.32
C GLY A 331 2.08 17.94 26.96
N ILE A 332 3.10 17.84 26.10
CA ILE A 332 3.10 18.42 24.75
C ILE A 332 2.68 17.34 23.75
N HIS A 333 1.55 17.58 23.08
CA HIS A 333 0.95 16.66 22.12
C HIS A 333 0.92 17.27 20.70
N PHE A 334 1.07 16.42 19.68
CA PHE A 334 1.19 16.82 18.28
C PHE A 334 -0.15 16.95 17.56
N PHE A 335 -1.25 16.71 18.27
CA PHE A 335 -2.61 16.92 17.79
C PHE A 335 -3.44 17.59 18.90
N ASN A 336 -4.65 18.06 18.55
CA ASN A 336 -5.52 18.70 19.53
C ASN A 336 -6.31 17.65 20.32
N ILE A 337 -5.99 17.47 21.61
CA ILE A 337 -6.65 16.49 22.49
C ILE A 337 -8.17 16.69 22.58
N SER A 338 -8.67 17.92 22.49
CA SER A 338 -10.12 18.17 22.53
C SER A 338 -10.88 17.66 21.30
N SER A 339 -10.18 17.21 20.25
CA SER A 339 -10.77 16.64 19.04
C SER A 339 -10.94 15.11 19.09
N ILE A 340 -10.43 14.44 20.13
CA ILE A 340 -10.60 12.98 20.31
C ILE A 340 -12.00 12.70 20.81
N LYS A 341 -12.71 11.76 20.16
CA LYS A 341 -13.99 11.26 20.66
C LYS A 341 -13.75 10.43 21.93
N THR A 342 -14.63 10.58 22.92
CA THR A 342 -14.50 9.98 24.26
C THR A 342 -14.25 8.45 24.26
N SER A 343 -14.65 7.74 23.20
CA SER A 343 -14.46 6.29 23.03
C SER A 343 -13.06 5.86 22.56
N GLU A 344 -12.22 6.77 22.05
CA GLU A 344 -10.84 6.48 21.62
C GLU A 344 -9.80 6.80 22.71
N MET A 345 -10.26 7.34 23.85
CA MET A 345 -9.46 7.94 24.92
C MET A 345 -8.66 6.91 25.74
N SER A 346 -9.16 5.69 25.88
CA SER A 346 -8.49 4.63 26.66
C SER A 346 -7.13 4.26 26.08
N ASN A 347 -6.96 4.36 24.76
CA ASN A 347 -5.69 4.10 24.08
C ASN A 347 -4.69 5.28 24.17
N VAL A 348 -5.11 6.45 24.65
CA VAL A 348 -4.29 7.68 24.65
C VAL A 348 -3.59 7.90 25.98
N PHE A 349 -4.20 7.46 27.10
CA PHE A 349 -3.76 7.85 28.44
C PHE A 349 -3.55 6.70 29.44
N PHE A 350 -3.91 5.45 29.12
CA PHE A 350 -3.79 4.34 30.08
C PHE A 350 -3.15 3.11 29.45
N ASN A 351 -1.96 2.77 29.93
CA ASN A 351 -1.42 1.42 30.07
C ASN A 351 -0.21 1.52 31.00
N ASP A 352 -0.46 1.84 32.27
CA ASP A 352 0.41 1.47 33.38
C ASP A 352 -0.50 0.83 34.45
N GLU A 353 -0.26 -0.47 34.66
CA GLU A 353 -0.55 -1.31 35.83
C GLU A 353 -1.89 -1.17 36.57
N GLU A 354 -2.78 -2.15 36.40
CA GLU A 354 -3.21 -3.01 37.52
C GLU A 354 -3.29 -4.45 36.98
N GLY A 355 -2.29 -5.27 37.34
CA GLY A 355 -2.41 -6.71 37.25
C GLY A 355 -3.40 -7.17 38.31
N GLU A 356 -4.45 -7.86 37.88
CA GLU A 356 -5.33 -8.61 38.76
C GLU A 356 -4.46 -9.56 39.61
N MET A 357 -4.40 -9.26 40.91
CA MET A 357 -4.10 -10.26 41.92
C MET A 357 -5.12 -11.39 41.74
N SER A 358 -4.61 -12.58 41.46
CA SER A 358 -5.37 -13.81 41.53
C SER A 358 -5.79 -13.99 42.98
N GLU A 359 -7.10 -14.10 43.22
CA GLU A 359 -7.64 -14.66 44.45
C GLU A 359 -7.16 -16.12 44.53
N GLU A 360 -6.20 -16.37 45.42
CA GLU A 360 -5.85 -17.72 45.85
C GLU A 360 -7.06 -18.33 46.57
N GLU A 361 -7.47 -19.50 46.08
CA GLU A 361 -8.40 -20.40 46.75
C GLU A 361 -7.86 -20.72 48.15
N VAL A 362 -8.50 -20.18 49.18
CA VAL A 362 -8.39 -20.69 50.55
C VAL A 362 -9.19 -21.99 50.60
N ASN A 363 -8.51 -23.10 50.31
CA ASN A 363 -8.94 -24.43 50.73
C ASN A 363 -8.67 -24.55 52.23
N ASP A 364 -9.72 -24.35 53.03
CA ASP A 364 -9.78 -24.76 54.42
C ASP A 364 -9.90 -26.29 54.45
N ASP A 365 -8.77 -26.98 54.68
CA ASP A 365 -8.75 -28.37 55.14
C ASP A 365 -7.70 -28.53 56.25
N HIS A 366 -8.21 -28.92 57.42
CA HIS A 366 -7.54 -29.59 58.54
C HIS A 366 -6.52 -28.82 59.41
N ILE A 367 -6.96 -28.46 60.63
CA ILE A 367 -6.18 -28.65 61.84
C ILE A 367 -7.01 -29.48 62.84
N ASP A 368 -6.61 -30.74 62.96
CA ASP A 368 -6.81 -31.58 64.15
C ASP A 368 -5.59 -31.36 65.05
N GLN A 369 -5.82 -30.95 66.31
CA GLN A 369 -5.02 -31.23 67.52
C GLN A 369 -5.42 -30.26 68.66
N GLY A 370 -5.99 -30.80 69.74
CA GLY A 370 -6.11 -30.13 71.04
C GLY A 370 -7.46 -30.30 71.72
#